data_AF-A0A1F4EGC6-F1
#
_entry.id   AF-A0A1F4EGC6-F1
#
_cell.length_a   1.000
_cell.length_b   1.000
_cell.length_c   1.000
_cell.angle_alpha   90.00
_cell.angle_beta   90.00
_cell.angle_gamma   90.00
#
_symmetry.space_group_name_H-M   'P 1'
#
loop_
_entity.id
_entity.type
_entity.pdbx_description
1 polymer ?
#
loop_
_entity_poly.entity_id
_entity_poly.type
_entity_poly.pdbx_seq_one_letter_code
_entity_poly.pdbx_strand_id
1 'polypeptide(L)'
;MPGKDDRRTLVFDAFARVADDDPVVIVWPRLALDAPQTELLDALLENLGFLGRAESWVDARRAPAPVNFNCVPAAESVDPETGGVTGEIVRLMAPSTPEIYRAFRSGKLEAAGIKVDSARRPPKLKPDQKKLLTTLPEDWLNAISVETSELLAAGWSAPPCARTVSYRRPLHALKTTAPKVVRKPAIVRPNTTVTTARFVLYGKPFPRFEDAVRTGEALRAAAMGRAKRLLGPDALPTLLSGHDLGEHNRHAHAFWLPDPNGRGEIEHVLVHAPGGLSLEAMRVLTALQQIKRGEGEPLRLMLEGFGAASLFDRVTPLTGESAVWRNVTPYLHPWHLKKPAMRTPQATAAAILGQLRREWCARGSGLPDIVEIRGLPSIQHGGRALRPLQFHRFRRKSGLVQPDTLGRLIELRFAQPVRGPIALGFACHFGLGLFVPVIDA
;
A
#
# COMPACT_ATOMS: atom_id res chain seq x y z
N MET A 1 8.27 20.29 -17.60
CA MET A 1 9.21 19.61 -16.68
C MET A 1 10.03 20.66 -15.92
N PRO A 2 10.40 20.42 -14.65
CA PRO A 2 11.24 21.37 -13.90
C PRO A 2 12.65 21.45 -14.52
N GLY A 3 13.21 22.66 -14.49
CA GLY A 3 14.50 23.00 -15.10
C GLY A 3 15.71 22.36 -14.41
N LYS A 4 16.83 22.39 -15.12
CA LYS A 4 18.07 21.63 -14.86
C LYS A 4 18.74 21.84 -13.49
N ASP A 5 18.33 22.86 -12.72
CA ASP A 5 18.91 23.22 -11.42
C ASP A 5 17.91 23.27 -10.26
N ASP A 6 16.66 22.82 -10.46
CA ASP A 6 15.67 22.84 -9.39
C ASP A 6 15.94 21.67 -8.41
N ARG A 7 16.30 22.00 -7.16
CA ARG A 7 16.44 21.00 -6.10
C ARG A 7 15.12 20.25 -6.00
N ARG A 8 15.15 18.94 -6.27
CA ARG A 8 13.99 18.04 -6.24
C ARG A 8 13.33 18.12 -4.87
N THR A 9 12.43 19.07 -4.72
CA THR A 9 11.55 19.17 -3.58
C THR A 9 10.55 18.05 -3.75
N LEU A 10 10.40 17.20 -2.74
CA LEU A 10 9.37 16.17 -2.73
C LEU A 10 8.01 16.86 -2.75
N VAL A 11 7.43 16.98 -3.93
CA VAL A 11 6.06 17.49 -4.11
C VAL A 11 5.12 16.29 -4.01
N PHE A 12 4.14 16.39 -3.12
CA PHE A 12 3.02 15.46 -3.10
C PHE A 12 2.17 15.71 -4.34
N ASP A 13 2.28 14.81 -5.30
CA ASP A 13 1.58 14.90 -6.57
C ASP A 13 0.35 13.98 -6.53
N ALA A 14 -0.78 14.55 -6.06
CA ALA A 14 -2.03 13.82 -5.88
C ALA A 14 -2.66 13.48 -7.24
N PHE A 15 -3.12 12.24 -7.41
CA PHE A 15 -3.81 11.78 -8.61
C PHE A 15 -5.13 11.09 -8.26
N ALA A 16 -6.08 11.13 -9.18
CA ALA A 16 -7.30 10.33 -9.09
C ALA A 16 -7.01 8.92 -9.60
N ARG A 17 -7.44 7.89 -8.86
CA ARG A 17 -7.45 6.51 -9.34
C ARG A 17 -8.87 6.16 -9.75
N VAL A 18 -9.05 5.90 -11.04
CA VAL A 18 -10.32 5.43 -11.61
C VAL A 18 -10.29 3.89 -11.63
N ALA A 19 -11.44 3.25 -11.45
CA ALA A 19 -11.55 1.80 -11.57
C ALA A 19 -11.42 1.38 -13.05
N ASP A 20 -10.97 0.16 -13.30
CA ASP A 20 -10.80 -0.39 -14.66
C ASP A 20 -12.16 -0.65 -15.34
N ASP A 21 -13.22 -0.85 -14.57
CA ASP A 21 -14.60 -1.03 -15.03
C ASP A 21 -15.41 0.27 -15.14
N ASP A 22 -14.82 1.42 -14.80
CA ASP A 22 -15.47 2.74 -14.82
C ASP A 22 -14.77 3.68 -15.82
N PRO A 23 -15.13 3.63 -17.13
CA PRO A 23 -14.42 4.39 -18.15
C PRO A 23 -14.62 5.90 -18.02
N VAL A 24 -13.55 6.66 -18.22
CA VAL A 24 -13.63 8.13 -18.33
C VAL A 24 -14.12 8.48 -19.74
N VAL A 25 -15.28 9.11 -19.82
CA VAL A 25 -15.91 9.50 -21.09
C VAL A 25 -15.78 11.00 -21.32
N ILE A 26 -15.35 11.39 -22.53
CA ILE A 26 -15.29 12.77 -22.99
C ILE A 26 -16.26 12.92 -24.16
N VAL A 27 -17.12 13.95 -24.11
CA VAL A 27 -18.18 14.13 -25.10
C VAL A 27 -18.13 15.56 -25.65
N TRP A 28 -18.20 15.67 -26.97
CA TRP A 28 -18.42 16.94 -27.68
C TRP A 28 -19.78 16.88 -28.39
N PRO A 29 -20.88 17.29 -27.72
CA PRO A 29 -22.24 17.02 -28.22
C PRO A 29 -22.56 17.65 -29.58
N ARG A 30 -21.83 18.71 -29.95
CA ARG A 30 -22.04 19.46 -31.20
C ARG A 30 -20.98 19.18 -32.27
N LEU A 31 -20.05 18.26 -32.01
CA LEU A 31 -19.00 17.94 -32.96
C LEU A 31 -19.54 16.93 -33.98
N ALA A 32 -19.54 17.34 -35.25
CA ALA A 32 -19.75 16.45 -36.38
C ALA A 32 -18.42 16.30 -37.11
N LEU A 33 -17.99 15.05 -37.29
CA LEU A 33 -16.78 14.72 -38.06
C LEU A 33 -17.19 14.06 -39.36
N ASP A 34 -16.50 14.41 -40.44
CA ASP A 34 -16.60 13.64 -41.69
C ASP A 34 -15.82 12.31 -41.58
N ALA A 35 -15.91 11.48 -42.62
CA ALA A 35 -15.26 10.17 -42.62
C ALA A 35 -13.72 10.26 -42.46
N PRO A 36 -12.99 11.11 -43.22
CA PRO A 36 -11.55 11.28 -43.03
C PRO A 36 -11.15 11.74 -41.61
N GLN A 37 -11.89 12.69 -41.04
CA GLN A 37 -11.64 13.17 -39.67
C GLN A 37 -11.92 12.08 -38.63
N THR A 38 -12.94 11.26 -38.88
CA THR A 38 -13.29 10.14 -38.02
C THR A 38 -12.20 9.07 -38.01
N GLU A 39 -11.67 8.71 -39.19
CA GLU A 39 -10.57 7.76 -39.33
C GLU A 39 -9.29 8.26 -38.66
N LEU A 40 -8.98 9.55 -38.84
CA LEU A 40 -7.84 10.18 -38.16
C LEU A 40 -8.00 10.17 -36.64
N LEU A 41 -9.21 10.44 -36.12
CA LEU A 41 -9.49 10.39 -34.69
C LEU A 41 -9.30 8.97 -34.15
N ASP A 42 -9.78 7.94 -34.85
CA ASP A 42 -9.59 6.55 -34.44
C ASP A 42 -8.11 6.19 -34.36
N ALA A 43 -7.32 6.54 -35.38
CA ALA A 43 -5.88 6.31 -35.36
C ALA A 43 -5.17 7.05 -34.20
N LEU A 44 -5.59 8.27 -33.86
CA LEU A 44 -5.03 9.02 -32.72
C LEU A 44 -5.39 8.36 -31.38
N LEU A 45 -6.62 7.86 -31.23
CA LEU A 45 -7.07 7.19 -30.00
C LEU A 45 -6.37 5.84 -29.80
N GLU A 46 -6.22 5.04 -30.86
CA GLU A 46 -5.50 3.76 -30.82
C GLU A 46 -4.03 3.91 -30.41
N ASN A 47 -3.40 5.04 -30.74
CA ASN A 47 -2.00 5.32 -30.42
C ASN A 47 -1.81 6.10 -29.11
N LEU A 48 -2.88 6.40 -28.36
CA LEU A 48 -2.83 7.12 -27.10
C LEU A 48 -2.42 6.19 -25.95
N GLY A 49 -1.12 6.07 -25.67
CA GLY A 49 -0.62 5.16 -24.62
C GLY A 49 -0.81 5.64 -23.17
N PHE A 50 -1.05 6.94 -22.95
CA PHE A 50 -1.31 7.51 -21.62
C PHE A 50 -2.10 8.81 -21.73
N LEU A 51 -2.85 9.16 -20.67
CA LEU A 51 -3.58 10.43 -20.58
C LEU A 51 -3.21 11.18 -19.30
N GLY A 52 -2.72 12.41 -19.47
CA GLY A 52 -2.27 13.26 -18.38
C GLY A 52 -0.87 12.87 -17.91
N ARG A 53 -0.76 11.90 -17.00
CA ARG A 53 0.54 11.47 -16.45
C ARG A 53 1.12 10.31 -17.24
N ALA A 54 2.45 10.20 -17.27
CA ALA A 54 3.15 9.08 -17.91
C ALA A 54 2.82 7.71 -17.27
N GLU A 55 2.40 7.70 -16.00
CA GLU A 55 1.97 6.49 -15.28
C GLU A 55 0.48 6.16 -15.47
N SER A 56 -0.29 7.03 -16.13
CA SER A 56 -1.74 6.85 -16.37
C SER A 56 -1.97 6.22 -17.73
N TRP A 57 -1.70 4.92 -17.85
CA TRP A 57 -1.94 4.16 -19.09
C TRP A 57 -3.43 4.11 -19.41
N VAL A 58 -3.76 4.26 -20.69
CA VAL A 58 -5.13 4.26 -21.19
C VAL A 58 -5.27 3.38 -22.43
N ASP A 59 -6.48 2.86 -22.61
CA ASP A 59 -6.99 2.36 -23.89
C ASP A 59 -8.15 3.27 -24.27
N ALA A 60 -8.09 3.88 -25.46
CA ALA A 60 -9.01 4.92 -25.88
C ALA A 60 -9.69 4.54 -27.20
N ARG A 61 -11.02 4.72 -27.25
CA ARG A 61 -11.83 4.42 -28.43
C ARG A 61 -13.06 5.32 -28.49
N ARG A 62 -13.60 5.52 -29.68
CA ARG A 62 -14.94 6.13 -29.83
C ARG A 62 -16.01 5.16 -29.31
N ALA A 63 -17.04 5.73 -28.68
CA ALA A 63 -18.18 4.99 -28.16
C ALA A 63 -19.46 5.86 -28.27
N PRO A 64 -20.66 5.26 -28.21
CA PRO A 64 -21.91 6.03 -28.12
C PRO A 64 -21.90 6.96 -26.91
N ALA A 65 -22.40 8.18 -27.09
CA ALA A 65 -22.42 9.17 -26.01
C ALA A 65 -23.42 8.76 -24.91
N PRO A 66 -23.05 8.90 -23.61
CA PRO A 66 -23.97 8.72 -22.51
C PRO A 66 -25.05 9.80 -22.51
N VAL A 67 -26.21 9.48 -21.95
CA VAL A 67 -27.35 10.41 -21.85
C VAL A 67 -27.15 11.45 -20.75
N ASN A 68 -26.41 11.10 -19.69
CA ASN A 68 -26.17 11.94 -18.52
C ASN A 68 -24.69 12.32 -18.41
N PHE A 69 -24.43 13.61 -18.16
CA PHE A 69 -23.08 14.14 -17.94
C PHE A 69 -22.91 14.51 -16.47
N ASN A 70 -21.90 13.94 -15.81
CA ASN A 70 -21.56 14.29 -14.43
C ASN A 70 -20.67 15.56 -14.36
N CYS A 71 -19.94 15.89 -15.42
CA CYS A 71 -19.11 17.08 -15.52
C CYS A 71 -19.52 17.90 -16.74
N VAL A 72 -19.90 19.16 -16.54
CA VAL A 72 -20.47 20.02 -17.61
C VAL A 72 -19.84 21.41 -17.61
N PRO A 73 -19.75 22.09 -18.76
CA PRO A 73 -19.35 23.50 -18.80
C PRO A 73 -20.32 24.35 -17.98
N ALA A 74 -19.82 25.06 -16.97
CA ALA A 74 -20.63 25.92 -16.12
C ALA A 74 -19.76 26.94 -15.39
N ALA A 75 -20.23 28.19 -15.34
CA ALA A 75 -19.55 29.28 -14.63
C ALA A 75 -19.94 29.35 -13.14
N GLU A 76 -21.09 28.79 -12.78
CA GLU A 76 -21.72 28.93 -11.45
C GLU A 76 -21.95 27.57 -10.80
N SER A 77 -21.78 27.53 -9.48
CA SER A 77 -21.96 26.34 -8.63
C SER A 77 -23.03 26.52 -7.56
N VAL A 78 -23.81 27.60 -7.65
CA VAL A 78 -24.90 27.89 -6.74
C VAL A 78 -26.13 28.10 -7.60
N ASP A 79 -27.24 27.49 -7.19
CA ASP A 79 -28.54 27.78 -7.76
C ASP A 79 -29.00 29.16 -7.26
N PRO A 80 -29.20 30.14 -8.16
CA PRO A 80 -29.56 31.50 -7.76
C PRO A 80 -30.97 31.61 -7.15
N GLU A 81 -31.87 30.66 -7.39
CA GLU A 81 -33.23 30.67 -6.83
C GLU A 81 -33.29 29.99 -5.46
N THR A 82 -32.55 28.89 -5.28
CA THR A 82 -32.61 28.08 -4.05
C THR A 82 -31.45 28.35 -3.09
N GLY A 83 -30.39 29.03 -3.53
CA GLY A 83 -29.16 29.24 -2.77
C GLY A 83 -28.36 27.95 -2.53
N GLY A 84 -28.78 26.82 -3.10
CA GLY A 84 -28.16 25.52 -2.93
C GLY A 84 -26.88 25.37 -3.76
N VAL A 85 -25.84 24.76 -3.18
CA VAL A 85 -24.60 24.46 -3.92
C VAL A 85 -24.84 23.27 -4.86
N THR A 86 -24.76 23.51 -6.17
CA THR A 86 -25.06 22.54 -7.24
C THR A 86 -23.84 21.72 -7.69
N GLY A 87 -22.65 22.03 -7.21
CA GLY A 87 -21.43 21.31 -7.57
C GLY A 87 -20.14 22.01 -7.13
N GLU A 88 -19.00 21.46 -7.55
CA GLU A 88 -17.67 22.07 -7.42
C GLU A 88 -17.23 22.63 -8.78
N ILE A 89 -16.71 23.86 -8.80
CA ILE A 89 -16.12 24.45 -10.02
C ILE A 89 -14.66 24.02 -10.17
N VAL A 90 -14.36 23.41 -11.30
CA VAL A 90 -13.01 23.08 -11.75
C VAL A 90 -12.65 24.03 -12.88
N ARG A 91 -11.53 24.74 -12.73
CA ARG A 91 -10.98 25.62 -13.77
C ARG A 91 -9.91 24.87 -14.54
N LEU A 92 -10.09 24.75 -15.84
CA LEU A 92 -9.17 24.07 -16.76
C LEU A 92 -8.59 25.08 -17.73
N MET A 93 -7.35 24.83 -18.17
CA MET A 93 -6.81 25.51 -19.34
C MET A 93 -7.25 24.76 -20.59
N ALA A 94 -7.91 25.48 -21.50
CA ALA A 94 -8.26 24.98 -22.82
C ALA A 94 -7.57 25.85 -23.87
N PRO A 95 -7.32 25.33 -25.08
CA PRO A 95 -6.76 26.16 -26.14
C PRO A 95 -7.75 27.27 -26.53
N SER A 96 -7.20 28.47 -26.76
CA SER A 96 -7.88 29.56 -27.44
C SER A 96 -8.14 29.19 -28.89
N THR A 97 -9.18 29.77 -29.50
CA THR A 97 -9.44 29.53 -30.92
C THR A 97 -8.30 30.12 -31.78
N PRO A 98 -8.09 29.62 -33.01
CA PRO A 98 -7.08 30.16 -33.91
C PRO A 98 -7.19 31.68 -34.13
N GLU A 99 -8.41 32.21 -34.16
CA GLU A 99 -8.67 33.64 -34.38
C GLU A 99 -8.23 34.48 -33.17
N ILE A 100 -8.57 34.03 -31.96
CA ILE A 100 -8.19 34.70 -30.71
C ILE A 100 -6.66 34.69 -30.55
N TYR A 101 -6.03 33.54 -30.83
CA TYR A 101 -4.58 33.43 -30.77
C TYR A 101 -3.90 34.34 -31.80
N ARG A 102 -4.40 34.38 -33.05
CA ARG A 102 -3.85 35.24 -34.10
C ARG A 102 -3.91 36.73 -33.70
N ALA A 103 -5.04 37.17 -33.15
CA ALA A 103 -5.19 38.54 -32.66
C ALA A 103 -4.23 38.86 -31.50
N PHE A 104 -4.13 37.96 -30.51
CA PHE A 104 -3.21 38.10 -29.39
C PHE A 104 -1.75 38.18 -29.84
N ARG A 105 -1.35 37.27 -30.73
CA ARG A 105 0.00 37.22 -31.31
C ARG A 105 0.34 38.52 -32.03
N SER A 106 -0.54 39.00 -32.91
CA SER A 106 -0.33 40.24 -33.65
C SER A 106 -0.11 41.42 -32.70
N GLY A 107 -0.95 41.57 -31.67
CA GLY A 107 -0.78 42.65 -30.69
C GLY A 107 0.52 42.55 -29.88
N LYS A 108 0.96 41.33 -29.53
CA LYS A 108 2.25 41.13 -28.83
C LYS A 108 3.46 41.42 -29.71
N LEU A 109 3.41 41.05 -30.98
CA LEU A 109 4.50 41.34 -31.94
C LEU A 109 4.59 42.83 -32.23
N GLU A 110 3.45 43.50 -32.41
CA GLU A 110 3.37 44.95 -32.61
C GLU A 110 3.94 45.70 -31.40
N ALA A 111 3.53 45.34 -30.18
CA ALA A 111 4.06 45.93 -28.95
C ALA A 111 5.58 45.70 -28.78
N ALA A 112 6.11 44.61 -29.32
CA ALA A 112 7.54 44.31 -29.33
C ALA A 112 8.31 44.98 -30.49
N GLY A 113 7.62 45.81 -31.30
CA GLY A 113 8.18 46.48 -32.47
C GLY A 113 8.58 45.54 -33.60
N ILE A 114 8.02 44.33 -33.64
CA ILE A 114 8.30 43.33 -34.67
C ILE A 114 7.33 43.55 -35.83
N LYS A 115 7.83 44.14 -36.92
CA LYS A 115 7.10 44.19 -38.19
C LYS A 115 7.22 42.85 -38.90
N VAL A 116 6.10 42.15 -39.06
CA VAL A 116 6.03 40.89 -39.80
C VAL A 116 6.01 41.24 -41.29
N ASP A 117 7.18 41.51 -41.86
CA ASP A 117 7.31 41.81 -43.29
C ASP A 117 7.43 40.50 -44.08
N SER A 118 6.51 40.26 -45.00
CA SER A 118 6.44 39.05 -45.84
C SER A 118 7.48 39.02 -46.97
N ALA A 119 8.55 39.84 -46.91
CA ALA A 119 9.56 39.93 -47.96
C ALA A 119 11.01 40.01 -47.44
N ARG A 120 11.74 38.91 -47.65
CA ARG A 120 13.17 38.81 -48.03
C ARG A 120 14.21 39.67 -47.29
N ARG A 121 14.25 39.63 -45.96
CA ARG A 121 15.46 39.42 -45.11
C ARG A 121 15.04 39.55 -43.64
N PRO A 122 15.39 38.60 -42.76
CA PRO A 122 15.07 38.76 -41.34
C PRO A 122 15.83 39.99 -40.81
N PRO A 123 15.15 40.99 -40.23
CA PRO A 123 15.83 42.05 -39.50
C PRO A 123 16.72 41.44 -38.41
N LYS A 124 17.79 42.13 -37.98
CA LYS A 124 18.59 41.72 -36.82
C LYS A 124 17.71 41.75 -35.57
N LEU A 125 17.02 40.64 -35.31
CA LEU A 125 16.15 40.49 -34.16
C LEU A 125 16.99 40.47 -32.89
N LYS A 126 16.59 41.29 -31.92
CA LYS A 126 17.16 41.25 -30.58
C LYS A 126 16.91 39.86 -29.95
N PRO A 127 17.74 39.42 -28.99
CA PRO A 127 17.55 38.13 -28.31
C PRO A 127 16.12 37.91 -27.79
N ASP A 128 15.50 38.95 -27.21
CA ASP A 128 14.14 38.87 -26.67
C ASP A 128 13.06 38.74 -27.75
N GLN A 129 13.26 39.37 -28.91
CA GLN A 129 12.34 39.24 -30.05
C GLN A 129 12.40 37.84 -30.65
N LYS A 130 13.58 37.19 -30.64
CA LYS A 130 13.71 35.79 -31.05
C LYS A 130 12.98 34.86 -30.10
N LYS A 131 13.16 35.03 -28.77
CA LYS A 131 12.44 34.27 -27.75
C LYS A 131 10.92 34.43 -27.86
N LEU A 132 10.46 35.64 -28.17
CA LEU A 132 9.04 35.92 -28.35
C LEU A 132 8.47 35.18 -29.58
N LEU A 133 9.18 35.15 -30.70
CA LEU A 133 8.76 34.41 -31.89
C LEU A 133 8.76 32.89 -31.69
N THR A 134 9.73 32.35 -30.92
CA THR A 134 9.75 30.93 -30.54
C THR A 134 8.54 30.55 -29.70
N THR A 135 8.15 31.42 -28.75
CA THR A 135 7.01 31.17 -27.85
C THR A 135 5.65 31.60 -28.42
N LEU A 136 5.63 32.23 -29.60
CA LEU A 136 4.44 32.63 -30.36
C LEU A 136 4.56 32.21 -31.84
N PRO A 137 4.62 30.90 -32.13
CA PRO A 137 4.67 30.41 -33.51
C PRO A 137 3.44 30.85 -34.30
N GLU A 138 3.58 30.97 -35.62
CA GLU A 138 2.47 31.40 -36.48
C GLU A 138 1.36 30.36 -36.57
N ASP A 139 1.75 29.09 -36.70
CA ASP A 139 0.82 27.96 -36.73
C ASP A 139 0.21 27.70 -35.35
N TRP A 140 -1.10 27.46 -35.33
CA TRP A 140 -1.87 27.31 -34.11
C TRP A 140 -1.58 25.97 -33.40
N LEU A 141 -1.33 24.88 -34.14
CA LEU A 141 -0.96 23.60 -33.54
C LEU A 141 0.40 23.72 -32.86
N ASN A 142 1.37 24.36 -33.52
CA ASN A 142 2.66 24.65 -32.90
C ASN A 142 2.50 25.54 -31.65
N ALA A 143 1.54 26.48 -31.65
CA ALA A 143 1.31 27.37 -30.51
C ALA A 143 0.77 26.64 -29.27
N ILE A 144 -0.05 25.61 -29.44
CA ILE A 144 -0.54 24.78 -28.32
C ILE A 144 0.48 23.71 -27.90
N SER A 145 1.53 23.48 -28.70
CA SER A 145 2.60 22.50 -28.45
C SER A 145 3.91 23.10 -27.92
N VAL A 146 3.95 24.39 -27.60
CA VAL A 146 5.16 25.03 -27.05
C VAL A 146 5.48 24.47 -25.67
N GLU A 147 6.74 24.10 -25.46
CA GLU A 147 7.21 23.51 -24.22
C GLU A 147 7.15 24.47 -23.04
N THR A 148 6.76 23.96 -21.87
CA THR A 148 6.63 24.77 -20.65
C THR A 148 7.96 25.45 -20.27
N SER A 149 9.09 24.80 -20.49
CA SER A 149 10.41 25.38 -20.22
C SER A 149 10.72 26.59 -21.08
N GLU A 150 10.30 26.59 -22.34
CA GLU A 150 10.48 27.73 -23.26
C GLU A 150 9.59 28.89 -22.85
N LEU A 151 8.34 28.61 -22.48
CA LEU A 151 7.40 29.60 -21.98
C LEU A 151 7.92 30.29 -20.72
N LEU A 152 8.41 29.51 -19.74
CA LEU A 152 9.00 30.03 -18.51
C LEU A 152 10.28 30.84 -18.78
N ALA A 153 11.15 30.37 -19.68
CA ALA A 153 12.37 31.08 -20.06
C ALA A 153 12.10 32.42 -20.78
N ALA A 154 10.93 32.55 -21.41
CA ALA A 154 10.43 33.79 -21.99
C ALA A 154 9.61 34.65 -21.02
N GLY A 155 9.42 34.21 -19.77
CA GLY A 155 8.75 34.97 -18.72
C GLY A 155 7.21 34.87 -18.73
N TRP A 156 6.63 33.90 -19.44
CA TRP A 156 5.19 33.69 -19.44
C TRP A 156 4.71 33.07 -18.12
N SER A 157 3.70 33.67 -17.51
CA SER A 157 3.01 33.13 -16.32
C SER A 157 1.90 32.12 -16.67
N ALA A 158 1.48 32.09 -17.93
CA ALA A 158 0.52 31.13 -18.48
C ALA A 158 0.78 30.96 -19.99
N PRO A 159 0.40 29.81 -20.59
CA PRO A 159 0.56 29.61 -22.03
C PRO A 159 -0.21 30.67 -22.84
N PRO A 160 0.41 31.33 -23.83
CA PRO A 160 -0.22 32.38 -24.64
C PRO A 160 -1.47 31.93 -25.41
N CYS A 161 -1.51 30.66 -25.81
CA CYS A 161 -2.62 30.06 -26.53
C CYS A 161 -3.64 29.37 -25.61
N ALA A 162 -3.62 29.64 -24.30
CA ALA A 162 -4.57 29.08 -23.34
C ALA A 162 -5.61 30.10 -22.89
N ARG A 163 -6.83 29.61 -22.64
CA ARG A 163 -7.91 30.31 -21.94
C ARG A 163 -8.41 29.46 -20.79
N THR A 164 -8.90 30.11 -19.74
CA THR A 164 -9.53 29.40 -18.62
C THR A 164 -10.98 29.08 -18.97
N VAL A 165 -11.37 27.81 -18.78
CA VAL A 165 -12.76 27.36 -18.87
C VAL A 165 -13.18 26.74 -17.55
N SER A 166 -14.44 26.99 -17.17
CA SER A 166 -15.01 26.46 -15.93
C SER A 166 -15.92 25.29 -16.23
N TYR A 167 -15.70 24.19 -15.52
CA TYR A 167 -16.56 23.02 -15.50
C TYR A 167 -17.13 22.83 -14.11
N ARG A 168 -18.39 22.44 -14.02
CA ARG A 168 -19.02 22.00 -12.78
C ARG A 168 -19.04 20.48 -12.75
N ARG A 169 -18.56 19.91 -11.65
CA ARG A 169 -18.68 18.48 -11.33
C ARG A 169 -19.46 18.29 -10.02
N PRO A 170 -19.92 17.07 -9.69
CA PRO A 170 -20.65 16.83 -8.45
C PRO A 170 -19.75 17.11 -7.26
N LEU A 171 -20.34 17.63 -6.18
CA LEU A 171 -19.65 17.72 -4.89
C LEU A 171 -19.14 16.33 -4.50
N HIS A 172 -17.92 16.27 -3.98
CA HIS A 172 -17.28 15.02 -3.54
C HIS A 172 -16.91 14.01 -4.65
N ALA A 173 -16.95 14.39 -5.92
CA ALA A 173 -16.56 13.50 -7.03
C ALA A 173 -15.15 12.89 -6.89
N LEU A 174 -14.21 13.64 -6.29
CA LEU A 174 -12.85 13.17 -6.00
C LEU A 174 -12.57 13.12 -4.49
N LYS A 175 -13.60 12.89 -3.66
CA LYS A 175 -13.41 12.83 -2.22
C LYS A 175 -12.36 11.75 -1.92
N THR A 176 -11.29 12.14 -1.21
CA THR A 176 -10.25 11.28 -0.64
C THR A 176 -10.78 10.35 0.45
N THR A 177 -12.04 9.96 0.36
CA THR A 177 -12.44 8.64 0.82
C THR A 177 -11.78 7.67 -0.14
N ALA A 178 -10.69 7.02 0.31
CA ALA A 178 -10.49 5.62 -0.06
C ALA A 178 -11.90 5.01 -0.05
N PRO A 179 -12.37 4.34 -1.13
CA PRO A 179 -13.67 3.75 -1.08
C PRO A 179 -13.72 3.05 0.26
N LYS A 180 -14.67 3.45 1.11
CA LYS A 180 -15.17 2.49 2.08
C LYS A 180 -15.63 1.43 1.10
N VAL A 181 -14.77 0.44 0.87
CA VAL A 181 -15.22 -0.87 0.54
C VAL A 181 -16.14 -1.10 1.73
N VAL A 182 -17.40 -0.78 1.54
CA VAL A 182 -18.48 -1.40 2.26
C VAL A 182 -18.37 -2.82 1.73
N ARG A 183 -17.31 -3.51 2.15
CA ARG A 183 -17.31 -4.95 2.31
C ARG A 183 -18.60 -5.09 3.05
N LYS A 184 -19.60 -5.72 2.43
CA LYS A 184 -20.77 -6.21 3.17
C LYS A 184 -20.16 -6.70 4.47
N PRO A 185 -20.43 -6.06 5.62
CA PRO A 185 -19.76 -6.43 6.85
C PRO A 185 -19.96 -7.93 6.91
N ALA A 186 -18.86 -8.69 6.90
CA ALA A 186 -18.95 -10.11 7.17
C ALA A 186 -19.76 -10.14 8.44
N ILE A 187 -20.97 -10.71 8.38
CA ILE A 187 -21.97 -10.60 9.44
C ILE A 187 -21.23 -10.96 10.72
N VAL A 188 -20.83 -9.96 11.50
CA VAL A 188 -20.13 -10.19 12.75
C VAL A 188 -21.24 -10.67 13.63
N ARG A 189 -21.34 -11.99 13.76
CA ARG A 189 -22.34 -12.61 14.61
C ARG A 189 -22.16 -11.94 15.99
N PRO A 190 -23.22 -11.41 16.60
CA PRO A 190 -23.15 -11.00 17.99
C PRO A 190 -22.59 -12.20 18.79
N ASN A 191 -21.54 -11.97 19.60
CA ASN A 191 -20.65 -12.96 20.25
C ASN A 191 -19.40 -13.47 19.50
N THR A 192 -18.99 -12.86 18.38
CA THR A 192 -17.67 -13.22 17.81
C THR A 192 -16.53 -12.64 18.66
N THR A 193 -15.80 -13.49 19.39
CA THR A 193 -14.60 -13.08 20.14
C THR A 193 -13.57 -12.47 19.19
N VAL A 194 -13.19 -11.22 19.44
CA VAL A 194 -12.11 -10.56 18.71
C VAL A 194 -10.79 -11.16 19.16
N THR A 195 -10.05 -11.81 18.26
CA THR A 195 -8.76 -12.45 18.61
C THR A 195 -7.58 -11.81 17.89
N THR A 196 -7.83 -11.06 16.82
CA THR A 196 -6.78 -10.60 15.91
C THR A 196 -6.96 -9.13 15.53
N ALA A 197 -5.87 -8.39 15.56
CA ALA A 197 -5.74 -7.06 14.98
C ALA A 197 -4.71 -7.11 13.85
N ARG A 198 -4.99 -6.47 12.72
CA ARG A 198 -4.05 -6.35 11.60
C ARG A 198 -3.64 -4.90 11.40
N PHE A 199 -2.35 -4.68 11.19
CA PHE A 199 -1.79 -3.37 10.88
C PHE A 199 -1.01 -3.44 9.58
N VAL A 200 -1.07 -2.35 8.82
CA VAL A 200 -0.11 -2.05 7.76
C VAL A 200 1.00 -1.15 8.32
N LEU A 201 2.24 -1.42 7.91
CA LEU A 201 3.39 -0.57 8.17
C LEU A 201 3.49 0.50 7.10
N TYR A 202 3.79 1.72 7.51
CA TYR A 202 4.02 2.85 6.62
C TYR A 202 5.38 3.48 6.90
N GLY A 203 6.15 3.66 5.83
CA GLY A 203 7.51 4.20 5.85
C GLY A 203 8.48 3.33 5.04
N LYS A 204 9.65 3.87 4.71
CA LYS A 204 10.71 3.14 4.01
C LYS A 204 12.05 3.30 4.74
N PRO A 205 12.96 2.32 4.64
CA PRO A 205 12.75 1.00 4.02
C PRO A 205 11.95 0.05 4.94
N PHE A 206 11.19 -0.88 4.38
CA PHE A 206 10.51 -1.91 5.18
C PHE A 206 11.50 -2.91 5.79
N PRO A 207 11.23 -3.48 6.98
CA PRO A 207 12.07 -4.53 7.55
C PRO A 207 12.04 -5.76 6.63
N ARG A 208 13.16 -6.44 6.50
CA ARG A 208 13.23 -7.71 5.78
C ARG A 208 12.55 -8.79 6.61
N PHE A 209 12.02 -9.83 5.96
CA PHE A 209 11.38 -10.91 6.68
C PHE A 209 12.34 -11.68 7.60
N GLU A 210 13.63 -11.66 7.27
CA GLU A 210 14.73 -12.10 8.12
C GLU A 210 14.78 -11.38 9.49
N ASP A 211 14.25 -10.16 9.62
CA ASP A 211 14.12 -9.39 10.86
C ASP A 211 12.83 -9.69 11.65
N ALA A 212 12.08 -10.74 11.29
CA ALA A 212 10.79 -11.10 11.91
C ALA A 212 10.76 -10.95 13.43
N VAL A 213 11.72 -11.56 14.14
CA VAL A 213 11.79 -11.52 15.61
C VAL A 213 11.97 -10.10 16.16
N ARG A 214 12.77 -9.28 15.48
CA ARG A 214 13.03 -7.90 15.88
C ARG A 214 11.81 -7.03 15.68
N THR A 215 11.07 -7.26 14.60
CA THR A 215 9.82 -6.55 14.31
C THR A 215 8.75 -6.90 15.35
N GLY A 216 8.58 -8.19 15.69
CA GLY A 216 7.66 -8.60 16.76
C GLY A 216 8.03 -8.05 18.13
N GLU A 217 9.32 -8.03 18.48
CA GLU A 217 9.80 -7.41 19.73
C GLU A 217 9.54 -5.89 19.77
N ALA A 218 9.80 -5.19 18.66
CA ALA A 218 9.54 -3.76 18.56
C ALA A 218 8.05 -3.43 18.67
N LEU A 219 7.19 -4.24 18.06
CA LEU A 219 5.74 -4.11 18.11
C LEU A 219 5.22 -4.30 19.53
N ARG A 220 5.64 -5.37 20.22
CA ARG A 220 5.30 -5.57 21.63
C ARG A 220 5.78 -4.42 22.49
N ALA A 221 7.04 -4.00 22.35
CA ALA A 221 7.60 -2.92 23.17
C ALA A 221 6.81 -1.61 23.00
N ALA A 222 6.42 -1.29 21.76
CA ALA A 222 5.58 -0.13 21.47
C ALA A 222 4.18 -0.26 22.09
N ALA A 223 3.54 -1.43 21.97
CA ALA A 223 2.23 -1.69 22.57
C ALA A 223 2.28 -1.60 24.11
N MET A 224 3.31 -2.16 24.76
CA MET A 224 3.50 -2.04 26.21
C MET A 224 3.75 -0.60 26.64
N GLY A 225 4.58 0.14 25.90
CA GLY A 225 4.80 1.57 26.15
C GLY A 225 3.51 2.39 26.00
N ARG A 226 2.65 2.03 25.04
CA ARG A 226 1.36 2.69 24.84
C ARG A 226 0.36 2.33 25.94
N ALA A 227 0.31 1.06 26.35
CA ALA A 227 -0.51 0.59 27.47
C ALA A 227 -0.15 1.35 28.76
N LYS A 228 1.14 1.44 29.12
CA LYS A 228 1.59 2.20 30.30
C LYS A 228 1.12 3.66 30.30
N ARG A 229 1.11 4.31 29.14
CA ARG A 229 0.67 5.71 29.00
C ARG A 229 -0.84 5.88 29.08
N LEU A 230 -1.62 4.91 28.61
CA LEU A 230 -3.08 5.02 28.52
C LEU A 230 -3.80 4.48 29.75
N LEU A 231 -3.27 3.43 30.35
CA LEU A 231 -3.91 2.68 31.43
C LEU A 231 -3.16 2.83 32.77
N GLY A 232 -1.93 3.34 32.74
CA GLY A 232 -1.03 3.38 33.89
C GLY A 232 -0.03 2.21 33.91
N PRO A 233 1.02 2.30 34.73
CA PRO A 233 2.10 1.32 34.75
C PRO A 233 1.68 -0.08 35.24
N ASP A 234 0.66 -0.15 36.11
CA ASP A 234 0.24 -1.38 36.81
C ASP A 234 -1.01 -2.04 36.20
N ALA A 235 -1.68 -1.38 35.26
CA ALA A 235 -2.91 -1.89 34.60
C ALA A 235 -2.64 -2.37 33.18
N LEU A 236 -1.59 -3.19 32.99
CA LEU A 236 -1.24 -3.74 31.68
C LEU A 236 -2.16 -4.90 31.31
N PRO A 237 -2.84 -4.88 30.14
CA PRO A 237 -3.71 -5.97 29.73
C PRO A 237 -2.95 -7.30 29.66
N THR A 238 -3.35 -8.27 30.49
CA THR A 238 -2.75 -9.60 30.66
C THR A 238 -2.57 -10.32 29.32
N LEU A 239 -3.56 -10.23 28.42
CA LEU A 239 -3.51 -10.87 27.11
C LEU A 239 -2.55 -10.18 26.12
N LEU A 240 -2.14 -8.93 26.35
CA LEU A 240 -1.06 -8.30 25.59
C LEU A 240 0.29 -8.51 26.27
N SER A 241 0.35 -8.45 27.60
CA SER A 241 1.60 -8.57 28.36
C SER A 241 2.07 -10.01 28.49
N GLY A 242 1.19 -11.01 28.49
CA GLY A 242 1.58 -12.38 28.79
C GLY A 242 2.06 -12.60 30.23
N HIS A 243 1.91 -11.59 31.11
CA HIS A 243 2.22 -11.69 32.54
C HIS A 243 0.94 -12.03 33.31
N ASP A 244 1.07 -12.58 34.51
CA ASP A 244 -0.05 -12.90 35.41
C ASP A 244 -1.11 -13.84 34.80
N LEU A 245 -0.68 -14.65 33.84
CA LEU A 245 -1.46 -15.75 33.29
C LEU A 245 -1.31 -16.96 34.21
N GLY A 246 -2.43 -17.56 34.62
CA GLY A 246 -2.43 -18.84 35.33
C GLY A 246 -1.68 -19.92 34.55
N GLU A 247 -1.22 -20.97 35.23
CA GLU A 247 -0.34 -22.00 34.66
C GLU A 247 -0.86 -22.64 33.36
N HIS A 248 -2.19 -22.65 33.17
CA HIS A 248 -2.86 -23.27 32.03
C HIS A 248 -3.09 -22.30 30.85
N ASN A 249 -2.71 -21.02 30.97
CA ASN A 249 -3.06 -19.98 29.99
C ASN A 249 -1.85 -19.40 29.23
N ARG A 250 -0.69 -20.07 29.28
CA ARG A 250 0.61 -19.54 28.81
C ARG A 250 0.66 -19.20 27.31
N HIS A 251 -0.24 -19.73 26.49
CA HIS A 251 -0.27 -19.49 25.03
C HIS A 251 -1.51 -18.73 24.54
N ALA A 252 -2.37 -18.25 25.43
CA ALA A 252 -3.56 -17.49 25.02
C ALA A 252 -3.29 -16.00 24.78
N HIS A 253 -2.10 -15.52 25.12
CA HIS A 253 -1.69 -14.13 24.97
C HIS A 253 -1.11 -13.82 23.59
N ALA A 254 -0.92 -12.52 23.35
CA ALA A 254 -0.58 -11.96 22.06
C ALA A 254 0.70 -12.53 21.44
N PHE A 255 0.54 -12.97 20.20
CA PHE A 255 1.57 -13.22 19.22
C PHE A 255 1.70 -11.97 18.33
N TRP A 256 2.92 -11.48 18.18
CA TRP A 256 3.31 -10.29 17.44
C TRP A 256 3.92 -10.75 16.12
N LEU A 257 3.07 -11.00 15.13
CA LEU A 257 3.40 -11.78 13.94
C LEU A 257 3.69 -10.88 12.74
N PRO A 258 4.88 -10.96 12.13
CA PRO A 258 5.17 -10.28 10.87
C PRO A 258 4.49 -10.99 9.70
N ASP A 259 3.98 -10.20 8.76
CA ASP A 259 3.31 -10.67 7.54
C ASP A 259 3.98 -9.99 6.32
N PRO A 260 4.90 -10.69 5.64
CA PRO A 260 5.67 -10.14 4.54
C PRO A 260 4.90 -10.14 3.22
N ASN A 261 5.25 -9.20 2.34
CA ASN A 261 4.81 -9.20 0.95
C ASN A 261 5.56 -10.27 0.11
N GLY A 262 5.20 -10.40 -1.17
CA GLY A 262 5.85 -11.34 -2.09
C GLY A 262 7.35 -11.10 -2.31
N ARG A 263 7.90 -9.93 -1.94
CA ARG A 263 9.32 -9.57 -2.03
C ARG A 263 10.11 -9.84 -0.74
N GLY A 264 9.48 -10.36 0.31
CA GLY A 264 10.11 -10.58 1.61
C GLY A 264 10.30 -9.32 2.45
N GLU A 265 9.46 -8.31 2.25
CA GLU A 265 9.43 -7.09 3.06
C GLU A 265 8.22 -7.16 4.00
N ILE A 266 8.41 -6.89 5.28
CA ILE A 266 7.34 -6.86 6.29
C ILE A 266 6.55 -5.56 6.11
N GLU A 267 5.47 -5.65 5.32
CA GLU A 267 4.52 -4.56 5.09
C GLU A 267 3.33 -4.62 6.05
N HIS A 268 3.04 -5.78 6.65
CA HIS A 268 1.95 -5.95 7.59
C HIS A 268 2.41 -6.69 8.85
N VAL A 269 1.66 -6.49 9.94
CA VAL A 269 1.80 -7.26 11.18
C VAL A 269 0.43 -7.63 11.72
N LEU A 270 0.34 -8.80 12.33
CA LEU A 270 -0.82 -9.25 13.09
C LEU A 270 -0.48 -9.26 14.58
N VAL A 271 -1.43 -8.79 15.39
CA VAL A 271 -1.45 -9.03 16.83
C VAL A 271 -2.56 -10.04 17.10
N HIS A 272 -2.19 -11.28 17.38
CA HIS A 272 -3.13 -12.38 17.55
C HIS A 272 -3.09 -12.92 18.98
N ALA A 273 -4.20 -12.88 19.71
CA ALA A 273 -4.36 -13.45 21.04
C ALA A 273 -5.48 -14.50 21.02
N PRO A 274 -5.15 -15.82 21.10
CA PRO A 274 -6.17 -16.88 21.10
C PRO A 274 -7.19 -16.73 22.24
N GLY A 275 -6.79 -16.18 23.39
CA GLY A 275 -7.67 -15.90 24.52
C GLY A 275 -8.62 -14.70 24.33
N GLY A 276 -8.54 -14.02 23.18
CA GLY A 276 -9.32 -12.82 22.88
C GLY A 276 -8.59 -11.51 23.21
N LEU A 277 -9.01 -10.43 22.57
CA LEU A 277 -8.55 -9.08 22.82
C LEU A 277 -9.62 -8.36 23.63
N SER A 278 -9.30 -8.00 24.87
CA SER A 278 -10.19 -7.21 25.73
C SER A 278 -10.43 -5.81 25.16
N LEU A 279 -11.46 -5.10 25.65
CA LEU A 279 -11.70 -3.70 25.29
C LEU A 279 -10.48 -2.82 25.54
N GLU A 280 -9.77 -3.03 26.65
CA GLU A 280 -8.55 -2.30 26.98
C GLU A 280 -7.40 -2.64 26.02
N ALA A 281 -7.23 -3.91 25.67
CA ALA A 281 -6.25 -4.33 24.68
C ALA A 281 -6.52 -3.68 23.32
N MET A 282 -7.78 -3.67 22.88
CA MET A 282 -8.20 -2.99 21.65
C MET A 282 -7.98 -1.47 21.73
N ARG A 283 -8.26 -0.82 22.87
CA ARG A 283 -7.95 0.61 23.07
C ARG A 283 -6.45 0.90 22.91
N VAL A 284 -5.59 0.05 23.48
CA VAL A 284 -4.13 0.18 23.35
C VAL A 284 -3.69 0.02 21.89
N LEU A 285 -4.21 -1.01 21.20
CA LEU A 285 -3.87 -1.32 19.82
C LEU A 285 -4.37 -0.25 18.84
N THR A 286 -5.57 0.30 19.03
CA THR A 286 -6.09 1.44 18.26
C THR A 286 -5.22 2.67 18.40
N ALA A 287 -4.65 2.88 19.58
CA ALA A 287 -3.81 4.03 19.88
C ALA A 287 -2.32 3.82 19.52
N LEU A 288 -1.96 2.65 18.96
CA LEU A 288 -0.60 2.30 18.56
C LEU A 288 -0.29 2.87 17.17
N GLN A 289 0.60 3.86 17.11
CA GLN A 289 0.84 4.63 15.89
C GLN A 289 2.19 4.36 15.22
N GLN A 290 3.16 3.80 15.94
CA GLN A 290 4.51 3.58 15.40
C GLN A 290 5.31 2.56 16.20
N ILE A 291 6.34 1.97 15.57
CA ILE A 291 7.37 1.14 16.18
C ILE A 291 8.75 1.75 15.95
N LYS A 292 9.64 1.61 16.95
CA LYS A 292 11.02 2.08 16.87
C LYS A 292 11.89 1.13 16.05
N ARG A 293 12.89 1.67 15.33
CA ARG A 293 13.79 0.91 14.46
C ARG A 293 15.28 1.09 14.79
N GLY A 294 15.69 0.78 16.01
CA GLY A 294 17.11 0.95 16.38
C GLY A 294 17.58 2.36 16.06
N GLU A 295 18.56 2.50 15.18
CA GLU A 295 19.12 3.78 14.70
C GLU A 295 18.35 4.43 13.53
N GLY A 296 17.35 3.75 12.95
CA GLY A 296 16.54 4.27 11.86
C GLY A 296 15.26 4.97 12.32
N GLU A 297 14.65 5.72 11.38
CA GLU A 297 13.36 6.39 11.59
C GLU A 297 12.25 5.39 12.01
N PRO A 298 11.35 5.78 12.92
CA PRO A 298 10.21 4.96 13.33
C PRO A 298 9.34 4.58 12.13
N LEU A 299 8.83 3.34 12.10
CA LEU A 299 7.79 2.95 11.15
C LEU A 299 6.43 3.29 11.75
N ARG A 300 5.60 3.97 10.96
CA ARG A 300 4.22 4.23 11.34
C ARG A 300 3.39 2.97 11.17
N LEU A 301 2.39 2.82 12.02
CA LEU A 301 1.42 1.75 11.99
C LEU A 301 0.04 2.34 11.72
N MET A 302 -0.70 1.69 10.83
CA MET A 302 -2.12 1.98 10.63
C MET A 302 -2.91 0.70 10.86
N LEU A 303 -3.84 0.77 11.81
CA LEU A 303 -4.75 -0.34 12.11
C LEU A 303 -5.74 -0.51 10.95
N GLU A 304 -5.74 -1.67 10.32
CA GLU A 304 -6.67 -2.01 9.24
C GLU A 304 -7.99 -2.58 9.79
N GLY A 305 -7.94 -3.29 10.91
CA GLY A 305 -9.15 -3.79 11.56
C GLY A 305 -8.91 -4.79 12.69
N PHE A 306 -10.02 -5.12 13.36
CA PHE A 306 -10.14 -6.13 14.39
C PHE A 306 -11.13 -7.22 13.97
N GLY A 307 -10.90 -8.46 14.40
CA GLY A 307 -11.87 -9.54 14.24
C GLY A 307 -11.37 -10.88 14.76
N ALA A 308 -12.15 -11.93 14.52
CA ALA A 308 -11.65 -13.29 14.58
C ALA A 308 -10.58 -13.49 13.49
N ALA A 309 -9.66 -14.45 13.69
CA ALA A 309 -8.60 -14.76 12.71
C ALA A 309 -9.17 -14.99 11.29
N SER A 310 -10.29 -15.70 11.17
CA SER A 310 -10.95 -16.01 9.90
C SER A 310 -11.38 -14.78 9.08
N LEU A 311 -11.50 -13.60 9.70
CA LEU A 311 -11.80 -12.36 8.97
C LEU A 311 -10.68 -11.97 7.98
N PHE A 312 -9.45 -12.44 8.24
CA PHE A 312 -8.25 -12.03 7.51
C PHE A 312 -7.77 -13.05 6.46
N ASP A 313 -8.50 -14.15 6.24
CA ASP A 313 -8.08 -15.24 5.34
C ASP A 313 -7.79 -14.81 3.90
N ARG A 314 -8.51 -13.78 3.43
CA ARG A 314 -8.35 -13.26 2.06
C ARG A 314 -7.16 -12.32 1.90
N VAL A 315 -6.56 -11.87 3.00
CA VAL A 315 -5.50 -10.86 3.00
C VAL A 315 -4.18 -11.36 3.59
N THR A 316 -4.17 -12.52 4.24
CA THR A 316 -2.94 -13.16 4.69
C THR A 316 -3.10 -14.69 4.76
N PRO A 317 -2.09 -15.46 4.33
CA PRO A 317 -2.10 -16.91 4.49
C PRO A 317 -1.99 -17.35 5.95
N LEU A 318 -1.55 -16.46 6.86
CA LEU A 318 -1.33 -16.81 8.26
C LEU A 318 -2.60 -17.29 8.96
N THR A 319 -3.79 -16.82 8.57
CA THR A 319 -5.07 -17.20 9.21
C THR A 319 -5.82 -18.33 8.49
N GLY A 320 -5.22 -18.87 7.42
CA GLY A 320 -5.80 -19.94 6.61
C GLY A 320 -6.02 -21.25 7.38
N GLU A 321 -6.60 -22.22 6.70
CA GLU A 321 -6.90 -23.55 7.22
C GLU A 321 -6.27 -24.61 6.33
N SER A 322 -5.48 -25.51 6.92
CA SER A 322 -4.81 -26.59 6.18
C SER A 322 -4.40 -27.72 7.12
N ALA A 323 -4.24 -28.93 6.57
CA ALA A 323 -3.62 -30.04 7.27
C ALA A 323 -2.08 -30.00 7.17
N VAL A 324 -1.51 -29.22 6.24
CA VAL A 324 -0.06 -29.13 6.02
C VAL A 324 0.41 -27.69 6.13
N TRP A 325 1.36 -27.47 7.04
CA TRP A 325 1.86 -26.14 7.40
C TRP A 325 3.38 -26.10 7.33
N ARG A 326 3.94 -25.11 6.66
CA ARG A 326 5.39 -24.93 6.56
C ARG A 326 5.81 -23.70 7.32
N ASN A 327 6.88 -23.79 8.12
CA ASN A 327 7.40 -22.59 8.75
C ASN A 327 8.09 -21.67 7.74
N VAL A 328 7.81 -20.40 7.88
CA VAL A 328 8.34 -19.31 7.07
C VAL A 328 9.36 -18.49 7.87
N THR A 329 9.41 -18.67 9.18
CA THR A 329 10.52 -18.26 10.04
C THR A 329 11.05 -19.45 10.84
N PRO A 330 12.34 -19.49 11.20
CA PRO A 330 12.93 -20.69 11.78
C PRO A 330 12.27 -21.09 13.10
N TYR A 331 11.95 -22.38 13.22
CA TYR A 331 11.57 -23.00 14.49
C TYR A 331 12.82 -23.19 15.35
N LEU A 332 12.77 -22.74 16.60
CA LEU A 332 13.82 -22.96 17.59
C LEU A 332 13.25 -23.78 18.73
N HIS A 333 13.95 -24.84 19.14
CA HIS A 333 13.48 -25.63 20.27
C HIS A 333 13.78 -24.97 21.63
N PRO A 334 12.81 -24.89 22.57
CA PRO A 334 13.00 -24.21 23.86
C PRO A 334 13.75 -25.02 24.94
N TRP A 335 14.36 -26.17 24.62
CA TRP A 335 15.06 -27.04 25.58
C TRP A 335 16.40 -27.54 25.02
N HIS A 336 17.34 -27.98 25.87
CA HIS A 336 18.58 -28.60 25.38
C HIS A 336 18.35 -30.05 24.95
N LEU A 337 18.72 -30.40 23.71
CA LEU A 337 18.65 -31.77 23.24
C LEU A 337 19.60 -32.67 24.04
N LYS A 338 19.10 -33.80 24.53
CA LYS A 338 19.91 -34.81 25.23
C LYS A 338 20.77 -35.56 24.22
N LYS A 339 21.94 -36.07 24.65
CA LYS A 339 22.88 -36.83 23.79
C LYS A 339 22.21 -37.89 22.89
N PRO A 340 21.27 -38.73 23.38
CA PRO A 340 20.62 -39.73 22.54
C PRO A 340 19.82 -39.13 21.37
N ALA A 341 19.17 -37.98 21.58
CA ALA A 341 18.36 -37.30 20.57
C ALA A 341 19.21 -36.68 19.45
N MET A 342 20.52 -36.52 19.66
CA MET A 342 21.45 -35.94 18.68
C MET A 342 22.23 -36.99 17.88
N ARG A 343 22.02 -38.30 18.16
CA ARG A 343 22.79 -39.38 17.52
C ARG A 343 22.49 -39.56 16.04
N THR A 344 21.22 -39.40 15.65
CA THR A 344 20.78 -39.56 14.27
C THR A 344 19.75 -38.48 13.90
N PRO A 345 19.62 -38.13 12.61
CA PRO A 345 18.58 -37.21 12.14
C PRO A 345 17.17 -37.64 12.56
N GLN A 346 16.89 -38.95 12.54
CA GLN A 346 15.61 -39.54 12.94
C GLN A 346 15.34 -39.36 14.43
N ALA A 347 16.35 -39.58 15.29
CA ALA A 347 16.21 -39.36 16.73
C ALA A 347 15.97 -37.88 17.05
N THR A 348 16.63 -36.97 16.32
CA THR A 348 16.41 -35.53 16.45
C THR A 348 14.98 -35.15 16.02
N ALA A 349 14.53 -35.65 14.87
CA ALA A 349 13.18 -35.39 14.37
C ALA A 349 12.10 -35.91 15.35
N ALA A 350 12.27 -37.13 15.89
CA ALA A 350 11.35 -37.69 16.88
C ALA A 350 11.29 -36.85 18.16
N ALA A 351 12.44 -36.39 18.67
CA ALA A 351 12.49 -35.52 19.84
C ALA A 351 11.78 -34.17 19.60
N ILE A 352 11.96 -33.58 18.41
CA ILE A 352 11.32 -32.33 18.00
C ILE A 352 9.82 -32.50 17.87
N LEU A 353 9.35 -33.54 17.15
CA LEU A 353 7.93 -33.86 17.02
C LEU A 353 7.29 -34.07 18.40
N GLY A 354 7.97 -34.77 19.31
CA GLY A 354 7.49 -34.96 20.68
C GLY A 354 7.29 -33.65 21.44
N GLN A 355 8.18 -32.65 21.29
CA GLN A 355 7.93 -31.33 21.89
C GLN A 355 6.80 -30.60 21.18
N LEU A 356 6.80 -30.55 19.85
CA LEU A 356 5.78 -29.85 19.08
C LEU A 356 4.37 -30.33 19.47
N ARG A 357 4.19 -31.65 19.63
CA ARG A 357 2.97 -32.25 20.18
C ARG A 357 2.65 -31.72 21.57
N ARG A 358 3.59 -31.75 22.51
CA ARG A 358 3.37 -31.22 23.87
C ARG A 358 2.97 -29.74 23.88
N GLU A 359 3.67 -28.91 23.11
CA GLU A 359 3.38 -27.47 23.00
C GLU A 359 2.02 -27.23 22.33
N TRP A 360 1.67 -28.03 21.33
CA TRP A 360 0.38 -27.93 20.64
C TRP A 360 -0.79 -28.39 21.51
N CYS A 361 -0.68 -29.55 22.18
CA CYS A 361 -1.69 -30.05 23.11
C CYS A 361 -1.94 -29.07 24.27
N ALA A 362 -0.90 -28.35 24.71
CA ALA A 362 -1.03 -27.30 25.74
C ALA A 362 -1.90 -26.11 25.31
N ARG A 363 -2.29 -26.00 24.03
CA ARG A 363 -3.18 -24.96 23.50
C ARG A 363 -4.65 -25.37 23.54
N GLY A 364 -4.95 -26.65 23.76
CA GLY A 364 -6.31 -27.17 23.88
C GLY A 364 -6.40 -28.67 23.58
N SER A 365 -7.19 -29.39 24.38
CA SER A 365 -7.36 -30.86 24.27
C SER A 365 -8.16 -31.32 23.05
N GLY A 366 -8.87 -30.41 22.37
CA GLY A 366 -9.66 -30.70 21.16
C GLY A 366 -8.97 -30.38 19.84
N LEU A 367 -7.68 -30.03 19.85
CA LEU A 367 -6.95 -29.68 18.64
C LEU A 367 -6.46 -30.94 17.91
N PRO A 368 -6.53 -31.00 16.56
CA PRO A 368 -5.97 -32.11 15.79
C PRO A 368 -4.48 -32.33 16.06
N ASP A 369 -4.05 -33.59 16.15
CA ASP A 369 -2.66 -33.94 16.45
C ASP A 369 -1.69 -33.58 15.31
N ILE A 370 -0.46 -33.22 15.67
CA ILE A 370 0.67 -33.17 14.73
C ILE A 370 1.15 -34.60 14.48
N VAL A 371 0.94 -35.12 13.28
CA VAL A 371 1.25 -36.53 12.96
C VAL A 371 2.67 -36.70 12.44
N GLU A 372 3.19 -35.72 11.71
CA GLU A 372 4.47 -35.82 11.02
C GLU A 372 5.21 -34.47 11.03
N ILE A 373 6.54 -34.52 11.01
CA ILE A 373 7.38 -33.39 10.62
C ILE A 373 8.32 -33.79 9.47
N ARG A 374 8.54 -32.87 8.54
CA ARG A 374 9.53 -32.99 7.47
C ARG A 374 10.52 -31.83 7.56
N GLY A 375 11.81 -32.15 7.58
CA GLY A 375 12.86 -31.13 7.55
C GLY A 375 13.04 -30.53 6.15
N LEU A 376 13.27 -29.22 6.09
CA LEU A 376 13.53 -28.49 4.85
C LEU A 376 14.92 -27.84 4.91
N PRO A 377 15.72 -27.91 3.83
CA PRO A 377 17.03 -27.25 3.79
C PRO A 377 16.91 -25.73 3.65
N SER A 378 15.87 -25.26 2.96
CA SER A 378 15.55 -23.85 2.73
C SER A 378 14.07 -23.68 2.41
N ILE A 379 13.59 -22.44 2.50
CA ILE A 379 12.28 -22.00 2.00
C ILE A 379 12.48 -20.98 0.87
N GLN A 380 11.53 -20.91 -0.06
CA GLN A 380 11.51 -19.87 -1.09
C GLN A 380 10.67 -18.69 -0.59
N HIS A 381 11.28 -17.50 -0.54
CA HIS A 381 10.58 -16.28 -0.17
C HIS A 381 11.27 -15.06 -0.79
N GLY A 382 10.50 -14.12 -1.35
CA GLY A 382 11.09 -12.95 -2.00
C GLY A 382 12.00 -13.27 -3.19
N GLY A 383 11.72 -14.36 -3.92
CA GLY A 383 12.58 -14.87 -5.00
C GLY A 383 13.91 -15.45 -4.55
N ARG A 384 14.09 -15.72 -3.25
CA ARG A 384 15.35 -16.21 -2.65
C ARG A 384 15.12 -17.50 -1.87
N ALA A 385 16.10 -18.40 -1.95
CA ALA A 385 16.21 -19.51 -1.03
C ALA A 385 16.76 -19.02 0.33
N LEU A 386 15.94 -19.07 1.37
CA LEU A 386 16.31 -18.69 2.74
C LEU A 386 16.54 -19.92 3.61
N ARG A 387 17.67 -19.93 4.34
CA ARG A 387 18.08 -20.91 5.34
C ARG A 387 17.90 -20.32 6.75
N PRO A 388 17.81 -21.15 7.80
CA PRO A 388 17.67 -20.66 9.18
C PRO A 388 18.70 -19.60 9.55
N LEU A 389 19.96 -19.79 9.12
CA LEU A 389 21.09 -18.92 9.41
C LEU A 389 20.91 -17.47 8.95
N GLN A 390 20.09 -17.22 7.92
CA GLN A 390 19.86 -15.88 7.37
C GLN A 390 18.89 -15.03 8.20
N PHE A 391 18.10 -15.65 9.09
CA PHE A 391 17.18 -14.93 9.95
C PHE A 391 17.88 -14.40 11.21
N HIS A 392 17.38 -13.31 11.77
CA HIS A 392 17.64 -12.99 13.17
C HIS A 392 16.91 -13.99 14.06
N ARG A 393 17.66 -14.76 14.83
CA ARG A 393 17.15 -15.85 15.69
C ARG A 393 17.30 -15.59 17.19
N PHE A 394 17.89 -14.45 17.56
CA PHE A 394 18.16 -14.10 18.95
C PHE A 394 17.30 -12.91 19.35
N ARG A 395 16.71 -13.02 20.55
CA ARG A 395 15.97 -11.94 21.18
C ARG A 395 16.91 -10.86 21.71
N ARG A 396 16.48 -9.61 21.74
CA ARG A 396 17.28 -8.49 22.27
C ARG A 396 17.42 -8.50 23.80
N LYS A 397 16.58 -9.25 24.50
CA LYS A 397 16.61 -9.31 25.97
C LYS A 397 17.89 -10.02 26.45
N SER A 398 18.71 -9.28 27.22
CA SER A 398 19.93 -9.79 27.84
C SER A 398 19.65 -10.92 28.83
N GLY A 399 20.60 -11.86 28.96
CA GLY A 399 20.55 -12.97 29.91
C GLY A 399 19.53 -14.07 29.60
N LEU A 400 18.90 -14.05 28.42
CA LEU A 400 18.02 -15.13 28.00
C LEU A 400 18.83 -16.39 27.62
N VAL A 401 18.51 -17.50 28.28
CA VAL A 401 18.98 -18.82 27.85
C VAL A 401 18.22 -19.22 26.60
N GLN A 402 18.94 -19.46 25.52
CA GLN A 402 18.41 -19.92 24.25
C GLN A 402 19.05 -21.27 23.89
N PRO A 403 18.38 -22.40 24.16
CA PRO A 403 18.96 -23.72 23.96
C PRO A 403 19.26 -24.08 22.50
N ASP A 404 18.42 -23.62 21.56
CA ASP A 404 18.62 -23.76 20.11
C ASP A 404 19.06 -22.44 19.49
N THR A 405 20.25 -22.42 18.90
CA THR A 405 20.81 -21.24 18.22
C THR A 405 20.82 -21.39 16.69
N LEU A 406 20.61 -22.60 16.18
CA LEU A 406 20.67 -22.92 14.76
C LEU A 406 19.33 -22.67 14.11
N GLY A 407 18.25 -23.11 14.75
CA GLY A 407 16.90 -23.09 14.20
C GLY A 407 16.74 -24.05 13.02
N ARG A 408 15.49 -24.38 12.70
CA ARG A 408 15.14 -25.38 11.67
C ARG A 408 13.98 -24.89 10.82
N LEU A 409 14.02 -25.25 9.54
CA LEU A 409 12.87 -25.13 8.66
C LEU A 409 12.20 -26.50 8.58
N ILE A 410 10.91 -26.53 8.88
CA ILE A 410 10.12 -27.76 8.97
C ILE A 410 8.73 -27.54 8.39
N GLU A 411 8.19 -28.62 7.85
CA GLU A 411 6.78 -28.76 7.50
C GLU A 411 6.12 -29.68 8.52
N LEU A 412 4.93 -29.30 8.97
CA LEU A 412 4.09 -30.05 9.89
C LEU A 412 2.91 -30.61 9.12
N ARG A 413 2.56 -31.85 9.42
CA ARG A 413 1.28 -32.43 9.03
C ARG A 413 0.42 -32.64 10.27
N PHE A 414 -0.80 -32.17 10.20
CA PHE A 414 -1.85 -32.41 11.19
C PHE A 414 -2.74 -33.57 10.74
N ALA A 415 -3.34 -34.27 11.70
CA ALA A 415 -4.29 -35.35 11.44
C ALA A 415 -5.55 -34.87 10.70
N GLN A 416 -5.94 -33.62 10.93
CA GLN A 416 -7.05 -32.93 10.28
C GLN A 416 -6.65 -31.48 10.01
N PRO A 417 -7.32 -30.77 9.07
CA PRO A 417 -7.09 -29.36 8.85
C PRO A 417 -7.21 -28.56 10.15
N VAL A 418 -6.25 -27.66 10.37
CA VAL A 418 -6.24 -26.71 11.49
C VAL A 418 -6.14 -25.31 10.95
N ARG A 419 -6.73 -24.37 11.69
CA ARG A 419 -6.73 -22.95 11.36
C ARG A 419 -5.60 -22.22 12.07
N GLY A 420 -4.93 -21.33 11.35
CA GLY A 420 -3.91 -20.44 11.90
C GLY A 420 -4.48 -19.18 12.56
N PRO A 421 -3.61 -18.29 13.09
CA PRO A 421 -2.15 -18.33 13.01
C PRO A 421 -1.49 -19.45 13.80
N ILE A 422 -0.51 -20.13 13.18
CA ILE A 422 0.32 -21.13 13.84
C ILE A 422 1.74 -20.57 13.99
N ALA A 423 2.15 -20.39 15.24
CA ALA A 423 3.52 -20.10 15.61
C ALA A 423 3.93 -21.00 16.78
N LEU A 424 5.03 -21.74 16.66
CA LEU A 424 5.47 -22.74 17.65
C LEU A 424 6.96 -22.58 17.99
N GLY A 425 7.36 -22.97 19.19
CA GLY A 425 8.74 -22.99 19.64
C GLY A 425 9.20 -21.72 20.35
N PHE A 426 10.51 -21.61 20.55
CA PHE A 426 11.12 -20.49 21.25
C PHE A 426 10.89 -19.16 20.51
N ALA A 427 10.51 -18.13 21.25
CA ALA A 427 10.20 -16.79 20.75
C ALA A 427 9.09 -16.75 19.67
N CYS A 428 8.20 -17.74 19.63
CA CYS A 428 7.11 -17.79 18.66
C CYS A 428 6.12 -16.61 18.78
N HIS A 429 5.93 -16.11 20.01
CA HIS A 429 5.18 -14.89 20.27
C HIS A 429 5.77 -13.64 19.59
N PHE A 430 7.00 -13.68 19.07
CA PHE A 430 7.69 -12.54 18.46
C PHE A 430 7.91 -12.72 16.96
N GLY A 431 7.39 -13.79 16.35
CA GLY A 431 7.52 -14.03 14.92
C GLY A 431 8.57 -15.07 14.51
N LEU A 432 9.20 -15.79 15.45
CA LEU A 432 9.93 -17.03 15.12
C LEU A 432 8.98 -18.23 15.05
N GLY A 433 9.40 -19.31 14.40
CA GLY A 433 8.61 -20.52 14.22
C GLY A 433 7.20 -20.25 13.70
N LEU A 434 7.03 -19.27 12.82
CA LEU A 434 5.75 -18.90 12.21
C LEU A 434 5.48 -19.78 11.00
N PHE A 435 4.25 -20.26 10.84
CA PHE A 435 3.85 -21.18 9.76
C PHE A 435 2.80 -20.58 8.82
N VAL A 436 2.85 -21.03 7.56
CA VAL A 436 1.82 -20.78 6.54
C VAL A 436 1.31 -22.12 5.98
N PRO A 437 0.07 -22.16 5.46
CA PRO A 437 -0.44 -23.32 4.73
C PRO A 437 0.47 -23.66 3.53
N VAL A 438 0.71 -24.95 3.33
CA VAL A 438 1.23 -25.44 2.04
C VAL A 438 0.02 -25.59 1.13
N ILE A 439 -0.01 -24.80 0.06
CA ILE A 439 -0.98 -24.97 -1.02
C ILE A 439 -0.35 -25.99 -1.96
N ASP A 440 -0.95 -27.18 -2.06
CA ASP A 440 -0.58 -28.12 -3.12
C ASP A 440 -0.89 -27.41 -4.45
N ALA A 441 0.14 -27.21 -5.27
CA ALA A 441 0.07 -26.50 -6.55
C ALA A 441 -0.58 -27.36 -7.63
#